data_AF-S6B8D3-F1
#
_entry.id   AF-S6B8D3-F1
#
_cell.length_a   1.000
_cell.length_b   1.000
_cell.length_c   1.000
_cell.angle_alpha   90.00
_cell.angle_beta   90.00
_cell.angle_gamma   90.00
#
_symmetry.space_group_name_H-M   'P 1'
#
loop_
_entity.id
_entity.type
_entity.pdbx_description
1 polymer ?
#
loop_
_entity_poly.entity_id
_entity_poly.type
_entity_poly.pdbx_seq_one_letter_code
_entity_poly.pdbx_strand_id
1 'polypeptide(L)'
;MLSCGAIQHGYVYDAKDSVIIFEPRRRIVRFTKNVYKCEIELLGNNTDIDPNNLDSYSGIGELICECYGVFGVVQFLQGSYLVVITEADLCGCINYEHDVYTIKSKTLVPLFNGSETTNE
;
A
#
# COMPACT_ATOMS: atom_id res chain seq x y z
N MET A 1 -1.11 23.69 -21.13
CA MET A 1 -0.37 23.17 -19.95
C MET A 1 -0.41 21.66 -20.04
N LEU A 2 0.72 21.03 -20.33
CA LEU A 2 0.83 19.57 -20.26
C LEU A 2 0.76 19.21 -18.77
N SER A 3 -0.30 18.54 -18.35
CA SER A 3 -0.37 18.04 -16.97
C SER A 3 0.74 16.99 -16.80
N CYS A 4 1.69 17.27 -15.91
CA CYS A 4 2.55 16.24 -15.35
C CYS A 4 1.65 15.17 -14.73
N GLY A 5 2.02 13.90 -14.85
CA GLY A 5 1.17 12.79 -14.42
C GLY A 5 0.89 12.89 -12.93
N ALA A 6 -0.38 13.09 -12.55
CA ALA A 6 -0.79 13.12 -11.16
C ALA A 6 -0.27 11.89 -10.40
N ILE A 7 0.21 12.09 -9.17
CA ILE A 7 0.65 10.99 -8.31
C ILE A 7 -0.44 9.92 -8.24
N GLN A 8 -0.04 8.67 -8.45
CA GLN A 8 -0.99 7.56 -8.45
C GLN A 8 -1.29 7.13 -7.03
N HIS A 9 -2.56 6.77 -6.81
CA HIS A 9 -3.04 6.24 -5.55
C HIS A 9 -3.16 4.71 -5.63
N GLY A 10 -2.97 4.06 -4.49
CA GLY A 10 -3.29 2.67 -4.26
C GLY A 10 -4.12 2.50 -3.00
N TYR A 11 -4.55 1.28 -2.76
CA TYR A 11 -5.43 0.92 -1.64
C TYR A 11 -4.76 -0.15 -0.80
N VAL A 12 -4.81 -0.01 0.52
CA VAL A 12 -4.22 -0.96 1.46
C VAL A 12 -5.33 -1.76 2.13
N TYR A 13 -5.22 -3.08 2.04
CA TYR A 13 -6.16 -4.02 2.63
C TYR A 13 -5.49 -4.91 3.67
N ASP A 14 -6.19 -5.17 4.77
CA ASP A 14 -5.80 -6.14 5.78
C ASP A 14 -6.50 -7.47 5.53
N ALA A 15 -5.76 -8.45 5.02
CA ALA A 15 -6.23 -9.82 4.92
C ALA A 15 -5.78 -10.64 6.13
N LYS A 16 -6.36 -11.84 6.27
CA LYS A 16 -6.09 -12.73 7.41
C LYS A 16 -4.60 -12.96 7.65
N ASP A 17 -3.84 -13.30 6.61
CA ASP A 17 -2.42 -13.67 6.72
C ASP A 17 -1.49 -12.71 5.97
N SER A 18 -2.00 -11.60 5.45
CA SER A 18 -1.21 -10.64 4.67
C SER A 18 -1.80 -9.24 4.65
N VAL A 19 -0.94 -8.24 4.43
CA VAL A 19 -1.36 -6.90 4.01
C VAL A 19 -1.19 -6.80 2.50
N ILE A 20 -2.24 -6.36 1.80
CA ILE A 20 -2.26 -6.27 0.34
C ILE A 20 -2.35 -4.80 -0.07
N ILE A 21 -1.50 -4.40 -1.00
CA ILE A 21 -1.53 -3.08 -1.62
C ILE A 21 -1.90 -3.25 -3.08
N PHE A 22 -2.99 -2.61 -3.44
CA PHE A 22 -3.53 -2.63 -4.76
C PHE A 22 -3.23 -1.30 -5.48
N GLU A 23 -2.37 -1.34 -6.50
CA GLU A 23 -2.10 -0.23 -7.42
C GLU A 23 -2.87 -0.52 -8.72
N PRO A 24 -4.07 0.09 -8.95
CA PRO A 24 -5.06 -0.38 -9.92
C PRO A 24 -4.58 -0.54 -11.37
N ARG A 25 -3.47 0.12 -11.73
CA ARG A 25 -2.95 0.16 -13.10
C ARG A 25 -1.66 -0.63 -13.31
N ARG A 26 -1.11 -1.24 -12.28
CA ARG A 26 0.21 -1.85 -12.37
C ARG A 26 0.32 -3.19 -11.68
N ARG A 27 -0.04 -3.27 -10.40
CA ARG A 27 0.39 -4.39 -9.57
C ARG A 27 -0.40 -4.55 -8.29
N ILE A 28 -0.34 -5.77 -7.79
CA ILE A 28 -0.72 -6.14 -6.43
C ILE A 28 0.57 -6.45 -5.67
N VAL A 29 0.76 -5.84 -4.50
CA VAL A 29 1.89 -6.10 -3.61
C VAL A 29 1.36 -6.75 -2.34
N ARG A 30 1.90 -7.91 -1.98
CA ARG A 30 1.46 -8.68 -0.82
C ARG A 30 2.60 -8.82 0.18
N PHE A 31 2.36 -8.41 1.43
CA PHE A 31 3.25 -8.62 2.56
C PHE A 31 2.66 -9.69 3.47
N THR A 32 3.32 -10.83 3.61
CA THR A 32 2.86 -11.90 4.50
C THR A 32 3.05 -11.48 5.96
N LYS A 33 2.03 -11.63 6.81
CA LYS A 33 2.14 -11.33 8.24
C LYS A 33 3.06 -12.34 8.93
N ASN A 34 3.76 -11.91 9.97
CA ASN A 34 4.73 -12.69 10.77
C ASN A 34 5.94 -13.24 9.98
N VAL A 35 6.03 -12.97 8.68
CA VAL A 35 7.12 -13.43 7.80
C VAL A 35 7.66 -12.23 7.04
N TYR A 36 8.98 -12.10 6.94
CA TYR A 36 9.60 -11.08 6.09
C TYR A 36 9.54 -11.46 4.61
N LYS A 37 8.32 -11.61 4.07
CA LYS A 37 8.07 -12.01 2.69
C LYS A 37 7.19 -10.98 2.00
N CYS A 38 7.69 -10.46 0.88
CA CYS A 38 6.98 -9.58 -0.03
C CYS A 38 6.87 -10.26 -1.39
N GLU A 39 5.68 -10.24 -1.98
CA GLU A 39 5.40 -10.74 -3.32
C GLU A 39 4.79 -9.62 -4.15
N ILE A 40 5.17 -9.55 -5.43
CA ILE A 40 4.63 -8.57 -6.37
C ILE A 40 4.03 -9.34 -7.54
N GLU A 41 2.75 -9.12 -7.78
CA GLU A 41 2.02 -9.64 -8.92
C GLU A 41 1.73 -8.50 -9.90
N LEU A 42 2.17 -8.63 -11.14
CA LEU A 42 1.92 -7.64 -12.18
C LEU A 42 0.57 -7.92 -12.82
N LEU A 43 -0.27 -6.90 -12.89
CA LEU A 43 -1.54 -6.96 -13.60
C LEU A 43 -1.24 -6.85 -15.10
N GLY A 44 -1.74 -7.79 -15.89
CA GLY A 44 -1.52 -7.78 -17.34
C GLY A 44 -2.13 -6.55 -18.00
N ASN A 45 -1.63 -6.18 -19.20
CA ASN A 45 -2.00 -4.97 -19.94
C ASN A 45 -3.50 -4.79 -20.27
N ASN A 46 -4.35 -5.79 -20.02
CA ASN A 46 -5.76 -5.81 -20.41
C ASN A 46 -6.75 -5.84 -19.23
N THR A 47 -6.29 -5.68 -17.99
CA THR A 47 -7.18 -5.63 -16.83
C THR A 47 -7.15 -4.24 -16.23
N ASP A 48 -7.98 -3.33 -16.76
CA ASP A 48 -8.50 -2.23 -15.95
C ASP A 48 -9.33 -2.91 -14.86
N ILE A 49 -8.70 -3.17 -13.71
CA ILE A 49 -9.42 -3.70 -12.56
C ILE A 49 -10.26 -2.54 -12.04
N ASP A 50 -11.56 -2.63 -12.30
CA ASP A 50 -12.56 -1.75 -11.71
C ASP A 50 -12.42 -1.83 -10.18
N PRO A 51 -12.13 -0.72 -9.48
CA PRO A 51 -12.08 -0.72 -8.02
C PRO A 51 -13.39 -1.19 -7.38
N ASN A 52 -14.53 -1.12 -8.09
CA ASN A 52 -15.82 -1.66 -7.64
C ASN A 52 -15.96 -3.17 -7.85
N ASN A 53 -15.05 -3.80 -8.60
CA ASN A 53 -15.05 -5.24 -8.86
C ASN A 53 -13.90 -5.95 -8.13
N LEU A 54 -13.29 -5.27 -7.16
CA LEU A 54 -12.22 -5.82 -6.33
C LEU A 54 -12.69 -6.97 -5.42
N ASP A 55 -14.00 -7.06 -5.17
CA ASP A 55 -14.67 -8.20 -4.52
C ASP A 55 -14.45 -9.53 -5.26
N SER A 56 -14.14 -9.49 -6.56
CA SER A 56 -13.80 -10.68 -7.34
C SER A 56 -12.41 -11.24 -7.03
N TYR A 57 -11.52 -10.46 -6.40
CA TYR A 57 -10.29 -10.94 -5.78
C TYR A 57 -10.61 -11.48 -4.38
N SER A 58 -11.12 -12.72 -4.34
CA SER A 58 -11.36 -13.45 -3.10
C SER A 58 -10.12 -13.40 -2.19
N GLY A 59 -10.26 -12.85 -0.99
CA GLY A 59 -9.18 -12.79 0.01
C GLY A 59 -8.41 -11.47 0.08
N ILE A 60 -8.92 -10.38 -0.51
CA ILE A 60 -8.22 -9.09 -0.42
C ILE A 60 -8.22 -8.50 1.00
N GLY A 61 -9.22 -8.82 1.81
CA GLY A 61 -9.31 -8.38 3.20
C GLY A 61 -10.15 -7.11 3.40
N GLU A 62 -10.02 -6.50 4.57
CA GLU A 62 -10.71 -5.25 4.93
C GLU A 62 -9.91 -4.04 4.43
N LEU A 63 -10.57 -3.04 3.81
CA LEU A 63 -9.91 -1.80 3.41
C LEU A 63 -9.46 -1.02 4.64
N ILE A 64 -8.15 -0.74 4.75
CA ILE A 64 -7.57 0.05 5.84
C ILE A 64 -7.54 1.52 5.46
N CYS A 65 -6.92 1.84 4.32
CA CYS A 65 -6.71 3.21 3.87
C CYS A 65 -6.30 3.28 2.40
N GLU A 66 -6.43 4.47 1.82
CA GLU A 66 -5.72 4.84 0.59
C GLU A 66 -4.26 5.18 0.89
N CYS A 67 -3.39 5.03 -0.12
CA CYS A 67 -1.98 5.38 0.00
C CYS A 67 -1.40 5.89 -1.32
N TYR A 68 -0.34 6.69 -1.23
CA TYR A 68 0.47 7.16 -2.35
C TYR A 68 1.75 6.33 -2.55
N GLY A 69 2.02 5.39 -1.63
CA GLY A 69 3.16 4.49 -1.72
C GLY A 69 3.56 3.87 -0.40
N VAL A 70 4.50 2.93 -0.49
CA VAL A 70 5.16 2.29 0.64
C VAL A 70 6.50 2.97 0.88
N PHE A 71 6.72 3.43 2.11
CA PHE A 71 8.03 3.96 2.50
C PHE A 71 9.00 2.83 2.87
N GLY A 72 8.51 1.79 3.54
CA GLY A 72 9.29 0.63 3.93
C GLY A 72 8.66 -0.15 5.06
N VAL A 73 9.47 -0.99 5.72
CA VAL A 73 9.08 -1.77 6.89
C VAL A 73 9.95 -1.34 8.07
N VAL A 74 9.32 -1.19 9.24
CA VAL A 74 10.01 -0.94 10.51
C VAL A 74 9.63 -2.02 11.51
N GLN A 75 10.61 -2.53 12.25
CA GLN A 75 10.38 -3.50 13.31
C GLN A 75 10.44 -2.82 14.67
N PHE A 76 9.36 -2.95 15.45
CA PHE A 76 9.32 -2.59 16.86
C PHE A 76 9.33 -3.86 17.72
N LEU A 77 9.35 -3.69 19.04
CA LEU A 77 9.40 -4.79 20.01
C LEU A 77 8.29 -5.84 19.80
N GLN A 78 7.09 -5.39 19.43
CA GLN A 78 5.91 -6.24 19.27
C GLN A 78 5.84 -6.93 17.90
N GLY A 79 6.59 -6.44 16.92
CA GLY A 79 6.52 -6.95 15.55
C GLY A 79 6.86 -5.91 14.50
N SER A 80 6.70 -6.34 13.24
CA SER A 80 6.96 -5.51 12.07
C SER A 80 5.72 -4.74 11.63
N TYR A 81 5.95 -3.54 11.14
CA TYR A 81 4.93 -2.63 10.65
C TYR A 81 5.33 -2.11 9.28
N LEU A 82 4.39 -2.09 8.37
CA LEU A 82 4.51 -1.45 7.09
C LEU A 82 4.24 0.04 7.24
N VAL A 83 5.13 0.88 6.70
CA VAL A 83 4.96 2.34 6.68
C VAL A 83 4.37 2.73 5.34
N VAL A 84 3.11 3.15 5.33
CA VAL A 84 2.41 3.61 4.13
C VAL A 84 2.20 5.12 4.14
N ILE A 85 2.42 5.77 3.01
CA ILE A 85 2.23 7.22 2.84
C ILE A 85 0.77 7.46 2.50
N THR A 86 0.04 8.18 3.34
CA THR A 86 -1.42 8.39 3.17
C THR A 86 -1.76 9.79 2.69
N GLU A 87 -0.85 10.75 2.84
CA GLU A 87 -1.05 12.12 2.33
C GLU A 87 0.27 12.68 1.80
N ALA A 88 0.19 13.35 0.64
CA ALA A 88 1.32 14.00 0.00
C ALA A 88 0.86 15.28 -0.73
N ASP A 89 1.64 16.36 -0.57
CA ASP A 89 1.38 17.64 -1.22
C ASP A 89 2.43 17.93 -2.29
N LEU A 90 2.00 18.41 -3.46
CA LEU A 90 2.91 18.91 -4.48
C LEU A 90 3.73 20.08 -3.93
N CYS A 91 5.06 19.94 -3.93
CA CYS A 91 5.97 20.97 -3.42
C CYS A 91 6.91 21.53 -4.48
N GLY A 92 6.94 20.96 -5.67
CA GLY A 92 7.72 21.49 -6.77
C GLY A 92 7.67 20.61 -8.01
N CYS A 93 8.47 20.99 -9.00
CA CYS A 93 8.64 20.24 -10.24
C CYS A 93 10.10 20.31 -10.67
N ILE A 94 10.71 19.17 -10.97
CA ILE A 94 12.06 19.07 -11.53
C ILE A 94 11.95 19.12 -13.05
N ASN A 95 12.72 20.02 -13.67
CA ASN A 95 12.81 20.22 -15.13
C ASN A 95 11.45 20.46 -15.82
N TYR A 96 10.41 20.86 -15.09
CA TYR A 96 9.03 20.95 -15.59
C TYR A 96 8.44 19.61 -16.08
N GLU A 97 9.09 18.49 -15.75
CA GLU A 97 8.73 17.14 -16.21
C GLU A 97 8.35 16.19 -15.07
N HIS A 98 8.86 16.43 -13.86
CA HIS A 98 8.67 15.54 -12.73
C HIS A 98 8.16 16.27 -11.51
N ASP A 99 6.91 16.02 -11.14
CA ASP A 99 6.33 16.52 -9.90
C ASP A 99 7.07 15.94 -8.69
N VAL A 100 7.33 16.81 -7.72
CA VAL A 100 7.95 16.48 -6.44
C VAL A 100 6.94 16.71 -5.34
N TYR A 101 6.78 15.73 -4.46
CA TYR A 101 5.80 15.75 -3.39
C TYR A 101 6.46 15.71 -2.02
N THR A 102 5.89 16.46 -1.07
CA THR A 102 6.21 16.37 0.35
C THR A 102 5.26 15.42 1.04
N ILE A 103 5.79 14.43 1.75
CA ILE A 103 4.99 13.51 2.58
C ILE A 103 4.40 14.29 3.76
N LYS A 104 3.08 14.29 3.88
CA LYS A 104 2.35 14.97 4.96
C LYS A 104 1.90 14.02 6.05
N SER A 105 1.45 12.82 5.66
CA SER A 105 0.94 11.82 6.59
C SER A 105 1.41 10.42 6.22
N LYS A 106 1.44 9.57 7.24
CA LYS A 106 1.83 8.16 7.14
C LYS A 106 1.07 7.34 8.18
N THR A 107 0.74 6.11 7.80
CA THR A 107 0.08 5.13 8.67
C THR A 107 1.00 3.93 8.85
N LEU A 108 1.00 3.37 10.06
CA LEU A 108 1.69 2.12 10.38
C LEU A 108 0.68 0.99 10.32
N VAL A 109 0.89 0.04 9.40
CA VAL A 109 0.02 -1.14 9.26
C VAL A 109 0.74 -2.35 9.85
N PRO A 110 0.16 -3.03 10.86
CA PRO A 110 0.75 -4.23 11.45
C PRO A 110 0.99 -5.34 10.42
N LEU A 111 2.21 -5.90 10.40
CA LEU A 111 2.56 -7.10 9.64
C LEU A 111 2.59 -8.33 10.55
N PHE A 112 1.66 -8.43 11.48
CA PHE A 112 1.49 -9.56 12.37
C PHE A 112 0.01 -9.76 12.67
N ASN A 113 -0.35 -10.99 13.03
CA ASN A 113 -1.72 -11.28 13.47
C ASN A 113 -1.85 -10.81 14.91
N GLY A 114 -2.88 -10.04 15.22
CA GLY A 114 -3.22 -9.68 16.59
C GLY A 114 -3.61 -10.93 17.37
N SER A 115 -2.63 -11.61 17.94
CA SER A 115 -2.83 -12.48 19.09
C SER A 115 -2.04 -11.89 20.24
N GLU A 116 -2.68 -11.01 21.01
CA GLU A 116 -2.39 -10.99 22.44
C GLU A 116 -2.81 -12.35 23.00
N THR A 117 -1.90 -13.32 22.96
CA THR A 117 -1.78 -14.20 24.12
C THR A 117 -0.87 -13.48 25.08
N THR A 118 -1.45 -12.63 25.92
CA THR A 118 -0.92 -12.40 27.26
C THR A 118 -0.93 -13.75 27.97
N ASN A 119 0.16 -14.49 27.82
CA ASN A 119 0.48 -15.56 28.75
C ASN A 119 1.23 -14.88 29.91
N GLU A 120 0.48 -14.46 30.92
CA GLU A 120 0.98 -14.44 32.30
C GLU A 120 0.91 -15.86 32.88
#